data_AF-A0A0F9TP68-F1
#
_entry.id   AF-A0A0F9TP68-F1
#
_cell.length_a   1.000
_cell.length_b   1.000
_cell.length_c   1.000
_cell.angle_alpha   90.00
_cell.angle_beta   90.00
_cell.angle_gamma   90.00
#
_symmetry.space_group_name_H-M   'P 1'
#
loop_
_entity.id
_entity.type
_entity.pdbx_description
1 polymer ?
#
loop_
_entity_poly.entity_id
_entity_poly.type
_entity_poly.pdbx_seq_one_letter_code
_entity_poly.pdbx_strand_id
1 'polypeptide(L)'
;MAITFSLKGLGGTKAGAFHVDEIIHWDDKLIMGLVEADVVRGIRKATLEVERDAKALIRERGAEVHTVSAGEGVREPSLPGHPPHQVTGSLFRDVSHEFRNDGLTGVVGTDLPHGRWLEFGTSKMMARPWLRPALSGVMSRAETFFGNSKF
;
A
#
# COMPACT_ATOMS: atom_id res chain seq x y z
N MET A 1 43.40 3.11 -12.80
CA MET A 1 42.31 2.50 -12.02
C MET A 1 41.11 2.43 -12.94
N ALA A 2 40.86 1.28 -13.54
CA ALA A 2 39.77 1.07 -14.50
C ALA A 2 38.88 -0.03 -13.95
N ILE A 3 37.58 0.28 -13.77
CA ILE A 3 36.57 -0.69 -13.38
C ILE A 3 35.84 -1.07 -14.67
N THR A 4 35.98 -2.32 -15.10
CA THR A 4 35.28 -2.87 -16.27
C THR A 4 34.10 -3.69 -15.78
N PHE A 5 32.89 -3.30 -16.16
CA PHE A 5 31.67 -4.09 -15.94
C PHE A 5 31.41 -4.97 -17.16
N SER A 6 31.16 -6.27 -16.96
CA SER A 6 30.76 -7.20 -18.03
C SER A 6 29.40 -7.81 -17.70
N LEU A 7 28.37 -7.37 -18.43
CA LEU A 7 27.08 -8.04 -18.52
C LEU A 7 27.25 -9.27 -19.42
N LYS A 8 27.00 -10.48 -18.91
CA LYS A 8 27.07 -11.70 -19.73
C LYS A 8 25.76 -12.47 -19.70
N GLY A 9 25.04 -12.36 -20.81
CA GLY A 9 24.04 -13.31 -21.27
C GLY A 9 24.21 -13.50 -22.78
N LEU A 10 24.40 -14.75 -23.21
CA LEU A 10 24.49 -15.29 -24.58
C LEU A 10 25.81 -15.07 -25.39
N GLY A 11 26.64 -16.13 -25.37
CA GLY A 11 26.90 -16.92 -26.59
C GLY A 11 28.01 -16.49 -27.56
N GLY A 12 29.21 -17.06 -27.37
CA GLY A 12 30.25 -17.41 -28.38
C GLY A 12 30.81 -16.27 -29.26
N THR A 13 32.12 -16.04 -29.38
CA THR A 13 33.21 -16.98 -29.59
C THR A 13 34.58 -16.32 -29.45
N LYS A 14 35.51 -17.10 -28.85
CA LYS A 14 36.98 -17.15 -29.00
C LYS A 14 37.92 -16.12 -28.34
N ALA A 15 38.93 -16.75 -27.72
CA ALA A 15 40.29 -16.32 -27.42
C ALA A 15 40.49 -15.29 -26.28
N GLY A 16 40.86 -15.83 -25.13
CA GLY A 16 41.37 -15.09 -23.98
C GLY A 16 41.10 -15.87 -22.71
N ALA A 17 42.11 -16.55 -22.18
CA ALA A 17 42.03 -17.21 -20.89
C ALA A 17 41.90 -16.14 -19.79
N PHE A 18 40.68 -15.88 -19.34
CA PHE A 18 40.43 -15.12 -18.13
C PHE A 18 40.42 -16.12 -16.97
N HIS A 19 41.52 -16.13 -16.21
CA HIS A 19 41.55 -16.70 -14.86
C HIS A 19 40.63 -15.83 -14.00
N VAL A 20 39.42 -16.31 -13.72
CA VAL A 20 38.48 -15.65 -12.80
C VAL A 20 38.67 -16.26 -11.42
N ASP A 21 39.83 -16.00 -10.82
CA ASP A 21 40.18 -16.50 -9.48
C ASP A 21 39.77 -15.54 -8.34
N GLU A 22 39.04 -14.46 -8.63
CA GLU A 22 38.63 -13.51 -7.60
C GLU A 22 37.13 -13.22 -7.71
N ILE A 23 36.33 -14.08 -7.06
CA ILE A 23 34.93 -13.78 -6.78
C ILE A 23 34.91 -12.74 -5.67
N ILE A 24 34.63 -11.48 -6.03
CA ILE A 24 34.42 -10.42 -5.04
C ILE A 24 33.03 -10.63 -4.43
N HIS A 25 33.01 -11.13 -3.20
CA HIS A 25 31.80 -11.15 -2.39
C HIS A 25 31.53 -9.74 -1.88
N TRP A 26 30.50 -9.11 -2.43
CA TRP A 26 30.08 -7.77 -2.04
C TRP A 26 28.94 -7.89 -1.01
N ASP A 27 29.31 -7.68 0.26
CA ASP A 27 28.40 -7.63 1.43
C ASP A 27 28.78 -6.40 2.28
N ASP A 28 28.63 -5.22 1.69
CA ASP A 28 28.87 -3.98 2.42
C ASP A 28 27.70 -3.69 3.35
N LYS A 29 27.89 -3.97 4.64
CA LYS A 29 26.91 -3.73 5.71
C LYS A 29 26.38 -2.30 5.70
N LEU A 30 27.18 -1.32 5.31
CA LEU A 30 26.75 0.07 5.25
C LEU A 30 25.73 0.27 4.12
N ILE A 31 26.00 -0.28 2.93
CA ILE A 31 25.10 -0.17 1.77
C ILE A 31 23.81 -0.95 2.04
N MET A 32 23.92 -2.15 2.58
CA MET A 32 22.74 -2.96 2.94
C MET A 32 21.87 -2.26 3.98
N GLY A 33 22.48 -1.63 5.00
CA GLY A 33 21.74 -0.83 5.99
C GLY A 33 21.06 0.40 5.40
N LEU A 34 21.69 1.07 4.43
CA LEU A 34 21.08 2.20 3.72
C LEU A 34 19.88 1.76 2.85
N VAL A 35 20.01 0.63 2.14
CA VAL A 35 18.92 0.06 1.35
C VAL A 35 17.75 -0.35 2.24
N GLU A 36 18.02 -1.05 3.34
CA GLU A 36 16.99 -1.47 4.29
C GLU A 36 16.26 -0.26 4.89
N ALA A 37 17.00 0.77 5.33
CA ALA A 37 16.42 2.00 5.85
C ALA A 37 15.53 2.69 4.81
N ASP A 38 15.91 2.66 3.53
CA ASP A 38 15.10 3.25 2.47
C ASP A 38 13.81 2.47 2.20
N VAL A 39 13.91 1.14 2.12
CA VAL A 39 12.75 0.25 1.98
C VAL A 39 11.77 0.46 3.14
N VAL A 40 12.27 0.52 4.37
CA VAL A 40 11.43 0.79 5.55
C VAL A 40 10.74 2.16 5.45
N ARG A 41 11.42 3.20 4.99
CA ARG A 41 10.80 4.52 4.76
C ARG A 41 9.71 4.47 3.69
N GLY A 42 9.95 3.74 2.59
CA GLY A 42 8.97 3.56 1.52
C GLY A 42 7.71 2.84 2.01
N ILE A 43 7.88 1.73 2.75
CA ILE A 43 6.77 0.96 3.33
C ILE A 43 5.96 1.82 4.30
N ARG A 44 6.63 2.58 5.18
CA ARG A 44 5.95 3.49 6.11
C ARG A 44 5.08 4.51 5.39
N LYS A 45 5.63 5.18 4.37
CA LYS A 45 4.87 6.15 3.57
C LYS A 45 3.69 5.50 2.85
N ALA A 46 3.91 4.37 2.18
CA ALA A 46 2.85 3.66 1.48
C ALA A 46 1.71 3.24 2.44
N THR A 47 2.05 2.74 3.62
CA THR A 47 1.08 2.32 4.66
C THR A 47 0.23 3.49 5.13
N LEU A 48 0.86 4.62 5.46
CA LEU A 48 0.15 5.84 5.85
C LEU A 48 -0.79 6.32 4.75
N GLU A 49 -0.38 6.17 3.50
CA GLU A 49 -1.19 6.60 2.37
C GLU A 49 -2.36 5.67 2.09
N VAL A 50 -2.23 4.37 2.36
CA VAL A 50 -3.37 3.44 2.34
C VAL A 50 -4.39 3.85 3.40
N GLU A 51 -3.95 4.15 4.63
CA GLU A 51 -4.85 4.63 5.68
C GLU A 51 -5.56 5.93 5.24
N ARG A 52 -4.81 6.88 4.67
CA ARG A 52 -5.36 8.16 4.22
C ARG A 52 -6.39 7.96 3.12
N ASP A 53 -6.07 7.18 2.08
CA ASP A 53 -6.96 6.93 0.95
C ASP A 53 -8.21 6.16 1.41
N ALA A 54 -8.07 5.20 2.34
CA ALA A 54 -9.18 4.50 2.98
C ALA A 54 -10.10 5.46 3.75
N LYS A 55 -9.51 6.35 4.56
CA LYS A 55 -10.24 7.40 5.28
C LYS A 55 -10.91 8.41 4.34
N ALA A 56 -10.28 8.73 3.21
CA ALA A 56 -10.84 9.58 2.18
C ALA A 56 -12.10 8.94 1.57
N LEU A 57 -12.05 7.65 1.21
CA LEU A 57 -13.20 6.91 0.68
C LEU A 57 -14.36 6.83 1.67
N ILE A 58 -14.10 6.69 2.98
CA ILE A 58 -15.14 6.70 4.02
C ILE A 58 -15.76 8.11 4.18
N ARG A 59 -14.93 9.14 4.05
CA ARG A 59 -15.36 10.55 4.21
C ARG A 59 -16.11 11.05 2.98
N GLU A 60 -15.72 10.62 1.80
CA GLU A 60 -16.39 10.95 0.56
C GLU A 60 -17.83 10.44 0.63
N ARG A 61 -18.80 11.34 0.46
CA ARG A 61 -20.20 10.94 0.30
C ARG A 61 -20.24 10.09 -0.96
N GLY A 62 -20.33 8.77 -0.82
CA GLY A 62 -20.51 7.86 -1.95
C GLY A 62 -21.53 8.47 -2.91
N ALA A 63 -21.10 8.65 -4.16
CA ALA A 63 -21.81 9.44 -5.16
C ALA A 63 -23.31 9.08 -5.22
N GLU A 64 -24.12 10.14 -5.29
CA GLU A 64 -25.58 10.19 -5.47
C GLU A 64 -26.47 9.63 -4.34
N VAL A 65 -26.86 10.57 -3.48
CA VAL A 65 -28.13 10.56 -2.75
C VAL A 65 -29.26 10.60 -3.78
N HIS A 66 -30.10 9.56 -3.86
CA HIS A 66 -31.44 9.75 -4.38
C HIS A 66 -32.14 10.72 -3.43
N THR A 67 -32.48 11.91 -3.90
CA THR A 67 -33.30 12.87 -3.15
C THR A 67 -34.68 12.23 -2.92
N VAL A 68 -34.84 11.52 -1.81
CA VAL A 68 -36.14 11.20 -1.26
C VAL A 68 -36.29 12.00 0.02
N SER A 69 -37.24 12.91 -0.03
CA SER A 69 -37.66 13.79 1.05
C SER A 69 -38.07 12.97 2.27
N ALA A 70 -37.12 12.68 3.15
CA ALA A 70 -37.33 12.18 4.50
C ALA A 70 -36.70 13.17 5.47
N GLY A 71 -37.48 13.59 6.48
CA GLY A 71 -37.21 14.72 7.35
C GLY A 71 -35.81 14.78 7.99
N GLU A 72 -35.47 16.00 8.44
CA GLU A 72 -34.20 16.37 9.04
C GLU A 72 -33.68 15.30 10.03
N GLY A 73 -32.68 14.52 9.60
CA GLY A 73 -31.91 13.64 10.50
C GLY A 73 -31.62 12.22 10.01
N VAL A 74 -32.31 11.71 8.99
CA VAL A 74 -32.04 10.36 8.47
C VAL A 74 -30.88 10.40 7.47
N ARG A 75 -29.71 9.87 7.85
CA ARG A 75 -28.57 9.70 6.94
C ARG A 75 -28.74 8.39 6.18
N GLU A 76 -28.93 8.47 4.87
CA GLU A 76 -29.09 7.29 4.02
C GLU A 76 -27.78 6.48 3.91
N PRO A 77 -27.86 5.14 4.01
CA PRO A 77 -26.73 4.26 3.72
C PRO A 77 -26.27 4.39 2.27
N SER A 78 -24.96 4.26 2.01
CA SER A 78 -24.43 4.17 0.63
C SER A 78 -25.01 3.00 -0.18
N LEU A 79 -24.91 3.08 -1.51
CA LEU A 79 -25.28 1.99 -2.41
C LEU A 79 -24.28 0.82 -2.31
N PRO A 80 -24.70 -0.42 -2.65
CA PRO A 80 -23.78 -1.54 -2.86
C PRO A 80 -22.62 -1.18 -3.79
N GLY A 81 -21.40 -1.64 -3.49
CA GLY A 81 -20.20 -1.37 -4.28
C GLY A 81 -19.59 0.01 -4.08
N HIS A 82 -20.33 0.98 -3.55
CA HIS A 82 -19.80 2.28 -3.16
C HIS A 82 -19.18 2.22 -1.75
N PRO A 83 -18.21 3.11 -1.45
CA PRO A 83 -17.65 3.24 -0.11
C PRO A 83 -18.73 3.48 0.97
N PRO A 84 -18.47 3.10 2.24
CA PRO A 84 -19.42 3.30 3.32
C PRO A 84 -19.59 4.79 3.63
N HIS A 85 -20.84 5.24 3.75
CA HIS A 85 -21.14 6.61 4.14
C HIS A 85 -20.86 6.83 5.63
N GLN A 86 -20.15 7.91 5.96
CA GLN A 86 -19.93 8.34 7.34
C GLN A 86 -21.23 8.77 8.04
N VAL A 87 -21.78 7.90 8.89
CA VAL A 87 -22.92 8.24 9.78
C VAL A 87 -22.40 8.72 11.14
N THR A 88 -21.81 7.88 11.97
CA THR A 88 -21.28 8.29 13.30
C THR A 88 -19.81 8.69 13.25
N GLY A 89 -19.08 8.25 12.22
CA GLY A 89 -17.63 8.41 12.13
C GLY A 89 -16.81 7.43 12.97
N SER A 90 -17.44 6.45 13.63
CA SER A 90 -16.74 5.43 14.42
C SER A 90 -15.72 4.66 13.59
N LEU A 91 -16.13 4.18 12.40
CA LEU A 91 -15.22 3.49 11.48
C LEU A 91 -14.02 4.38 11.11
N PHE A 92 -14.28 5.61 10.64
CA PHE A 92 -13.23 6.56 10.26
C PHE A 92 -12.20 6.80 11.37
N ARG A 93 -12.64 6.87 12.63
CA ARG A 93 -11.76 7.12 13.78
C ARG A 93 -10.95 5.89 14.18
N ASP A 94 -11.49 4.70 13.94
CA ASP A 94 -10.87 3.43 14.34
C ASP A 94 -9.87 2.90 13.31
N VAL A 95 -10.02 3.28 12.02
CA VAL A 95 -9.04 2.89 11.00
C VAL A 95 -7.66 3.39 11.43
N SER A 96 -6.74 2.44 11.58
CA SER A 96 -5.39 2.66 12.07
C SER A 96 -4.41 1.73 11.35
N HIS A 97 -3.12 1.98 11.59
CA HIS A 97 -2.02 1.19 11.04
C HIS A 97 -1.06 0.69 12.12
N GLU A 98 -0.35 -0.38 11.80
CA GLU A 98 0.70 -0.98 12.62
C GLU A 98 1.90 -1.32 11.72
N PHE A 99 3.11 -1.21 12.27
CA PHE A 99 4.33 -1.65 11.62
C PHE A 99 4.89 -2.88 12.33
N ARG A 100 5.21 -3.92 11.55
CA ARG A 100 5.79 -5.19 12.01
C ARG A 100 7.11 -5.46 11.26
N ASN A 101 7.88 -6.44 11.74
CA ASN A 101 9.15 -6.86 11.15
C ASN A 101 10.09 -5.67 10.90
N ASP A 102 10.35 -4.88 11.96
CA ASP A 102 11.19 -3.67 11.91
C ASP A 102 10.75 -2.59 10.90
N GLY A 103 9.47 -2.63 10.50
CA GLY A 103 8.90 -1.70 9.52
C GLY A 103 8.90 -2.20 8.08
N LEU A 104 9.32 -3.46 7.86
CA LEU A 104 9.20 -4.15 6.57
C LEU A 104 7.78 -4.67 6.29
N THR A 105 6.86 -4.51 7.23
CA THR A 105 5.44 -4.87 7.02
C THR A 105 4.55 -3.80 7.62
N GLY A 106 3.73 -3.19 6.78
CA GLY A 106 2.65 -2.29 7.21
C GLY A 106 1.30 -3.01 7.19
N VAL A 107 0.55 -2.91 8.28
CA VAL A 107 -0.80 -3.45 8.40
C VAL A 107 -1.75 -2.27 8.57
N VAL A 108 -2.82 -2.21 7.78
CA VAL A 108 -3.89 -1.19 7.90
C VAL A 108 -5.21 -1.90 8.09
N GLY A 109 -6.01 -1.46 9.05
CA GLY A 109 -7.27 -2.12 9.38
C GLY A 109 -8.08 -1.38 10.43
N THR A 110 -9.07 -2.10 10.97
CA THR A 110 -9.99 -1.64 12.01
C THR A 110 -10.34 -2.85 12.89
N ASP A 111 -10.49 -2.63 14.18
CA ASP A 111 -10.92 -3.66 15.13
C ASP A 111 -12.45 -3.74 15.23
N LEU A 112 -13.17 -2.82 14.58
CA LEU A 112 -14.62 -2.79 14.56
C LEU A 112 -15.18 -3.92 13.69
N PRO A 113 -16.01 -4.84 14.24
CA PRO A 113 -16.58 -5.94 13.47
C PRO A 113 -17.39 -5.49 12.25
N HIS A 114 -18.07 -4.35 12.35
CA HIS A 114 -18.85 -3.80 11.25
C HIS A 114 -17.99 -3.27 10.09
N GLY A 115 -16.74 -2.89 10.33
CA GLY A 115 -15.80 -2.53 9.25
C GLY A 115 -15.56 -3.71 8.30
N ARG A 116 -15.43 -4.92 8.86
CA ARG A 116 -15.33 -6.18 8.10
C ARG A 116 -16.61 -6.47 7.31
N TRP A 117 -17.78 -6.29 7.93
CA TRP A 117 -19.06 -6.50 7.26
C TRP A 117 -19.28 -5.53 6.10
N LEU A 118 -18.79 -4.29 6.22
CA LEU A 118 -18.84 -3.31 5.13
C LEU A 118 -17.90 -3.73 4.00
N GLU A 119 -16.66 -4.11 4.28
CA GLU A 119 -15.69 -4.47 3.24
C GLU A 119 -16.11 -5.70 2.42
N PHE A 120 -16.64 -6.75 3.08
CA PHE A 120 -16.96 -8.03 2.44
C PHE A 120 -18.44 -8.27 2.18
N GLY A 121 -19.31 -7.47 2.79
CA GLY A 121 -20.73 -7.76 2.85
C GLY A 121 -21.09 -8.86 3.86
N THR A 122 -22.38 -9.14 3.93
CA THR A 122 -23.00 -10.19 4.75
C THR A 122 -24.13 -10.83 3.93
N SER A 123 -24.80 -11.85 4.47
CA SER A 123 -26.00 -12.40 3.83
C SER A 123 -27.15 -11.40 3.64
N LYS A 124 -27.12 -10.27 4.36
CA LYS A 124 -28.17 -9.24 4.34
C LYS A 124 -27.74 -7.91 3.73
N MET A 125 -26.46 -7.75 3.40
CA MET A 125 -25.90 -6.49 2.92
C MET A 125 -24.77 -6.77 1.93
N MET A 126 -24.83 -6.19 0.76
CA MET A 126 -23.74 -6.26 -0.21
C MET A 126 -22.50 -5.49 0.26
N ALA A 127 -21.33 -5.89 -0.24
CA ALA A 127 -20.05 -5.25 0.06
C ALA A 127 -20.05 -3.75 -0.34
N ARG A 128 -19.37 -2.96 0.47
CA ARG A 128 -19.10 -1.53 0.35
C ARG A 128 -17.60 -1.34 0.52
N PRO A 129 -16.80 -1.77 -0.48
CA PRO A 129 -15.36 -1.86 -0.34
C PRO A 129 -14.74 -0.47 -0.19
N TRP A 130 -13.81 -0.35 0.75
CA TRP A 130 -13.12 0.91 1.07
C TRP A 130 -11.63 0.68 1.34
N LEU A 131 -11.25 -0.47 1.89
CA LEU A 131 -9.85 -0.76 2.21
C LEU A 131 -9.09 -1.37 1.03
N ARG A 132 -9.67 -2.37 0.34
CA ARG A 132 -9.09 -2.95 -0.88
C ARG A 132 -8.88 -1.94 -2.01
N PRO A 133 -9.85 -1.06 -2.36
CA PRO A 133 -9.62 -0.05 -3.39
C PRO A 133 -8.53 0.95 -2.98
N ALA A 134 -8.44 1.33 -1.70
CA ALA A 134 -7.36 2.19 -1.20
C ALA A 134 -5.99 1.52 -1.37
N LEU A 135 -5.87 0.24 -0.98
CA LEU A 135 -4.64 -0.53 -1.16
C LEU A 135 -4.26 -0.61 -2.64
N SER A 136 -5.20 -0.96 -3.51
CA SER A 136 -4.96 -1.06 -4.96
C SER A 136 -4.51 0.28 -5.55
N GLY A 137 -5.08 1.40 -5.09
CA GLY A 137 -4.71 2.74 -5.54
C GLY A 137 -3.30 3.15 -5.11
N VAL A 138 -2.85 2.74 -3.92
CA VAL A 138 -1.48 2.98 -3.48
C VAL A 138 -0.50 2.05 -4.19
N MET A 139 -0.87 0.78 -4.38
CA MET A 139 -0.04 -0.19 -5.09
C MET A 139 0.26 0.23 -6.53
N SER A 140 -0.70 0.83 -7.24
CA SER A 140 -0.47 1.34 -8.60
C SER A 140 0.54 2.50 -8.64
N ARG A 141 0.81 3.15 -7.51
CA ARG A 141 1.76 4.26 -7.36
C ARG A 141 2.99 3.88 -6.52
N ALA A 142 3.23 2.59 -6.31
CA ALA A 142 4.28 2.08 -5.41
C ALA A 142 5.65 2.71 -5.67
N GLU A 143 6.03 2.90 -6.94
CA GLU A 143 7.30 3.49 -7.37
C GLU A 143 7.58 4.87 -6.75
N THR A 144 6.53 5.65 -6.46
CA THR A 144 6.63 6.98 -5.84
C THR A 144 7.25 6.93 -4.43
N PHE A 145 7.09 5.80 -3.74
CA PHE A 145 7.54 5.64 -2.36
C PHE A 145 8.96 5.07 -2.26
N PHE A 146 9.38 4.28 -3.24
CA PHE A 146 10.64 3.52 -3.23
C PHE A 146 11.71 4.05 -4.19
N GLY A 147 11.37 5.01 -5.07
CA GLY A 147 12.29 5.50 -6.13
C GLY A 147 12.99 6.83 -5.83
N ASN A 148 12.72 7.49 -4.71
CA ASN A 148 13.17 8.87 -4.46
C ASN A 148 14.38 8.97 -3.50
N SER A 149 15.05 7.85 -3.22
CA SER A 149 16.26 7.81 -2.41
C SER A 149 17.46 8.29 -3.24
N LYS A 150 17.80 9.57 -3.09
CA LYS A 150 19.10 10.06 -3.56
C LYS A 150 20.19 9.39 -2.72
N PHE A 151 20.87 8.40 -3.29
CA PHE A 151 22.15 7.90 -2.80
C PHE A 151 23.28 8.79 -3.33
#